data_AF-A0A835IVJ1-F1
#
_entry.id   AF-A0A835IVJ1-F1
#
_cell.length_a   1.000
_cell.length_b   1.000
_cell.length_c   1.000
_cell.angle_alpha   90.00
_cell.angle_beta   90.00
_cell.angle_gamma   90.00
#
_symmetry.space_group_name_H-M   'P 1'
#
loop_
_entity.id
_entity.type
_entity.pdbx_description
1 polymer ?
#
loop_
_entity_poly.entity_id
_entity_poly.type
_entity_poly.pdbx_seq_one_letter_code
_entity_poly.pdbx_strand_id
1 'polypeptide(L)' 'MISGLSFGTNTEETMTGIAAKSPLAVTGTKEVLLRSREITTDQGLDYIATWNSAMLLSDDLNEAISAHVQKRKPFFAKL' A
#
# COMPACT_ATOMS: atom_id res chain seq x y z
N MET A 1 23.98 -21.23 -25.00
CA MET A 1 23.69 -20.83 -23.60
C MET A 1 23.55 -19.31 -23.61
N ILE A 2 22.33 -18.79 -23.74
CA ILE A 2 22.09 -17.35 -23.68
C ILE A 2 21.00 -17.14 -22.62
N SER A 3 21.45 -16.84 -21.40
CA SER A 3 20.60 -16.45 -20.28
C SER A 3 20.10 -15.04 -20.52
N GLY A 4 18.84 -14.86 -20.89
CA GLY A 4 18.38 -13.54 -21.29
C GLY A 4 16.87 -13.39 -21.43
N LEU A 5 16.07 -13.89 -20.48
CA LEU A 5 14.66 -13.52 -20.35
C LEU A 5 14.22 -13.60 -18.87
N SER A 6 14.65 -12.63 -18.05
CA SER A 6 14.22 -12.45 -16.64
C SER A 6 13.24 -11.27 -16.48
N PHE A 7 12.49 -10.93 -17.53
CA PHE A 7 11.52 -9.81 -17.48
C PHE A 7 10.15 -10.24 -16.93
N GLY A 8 9.78 -11.52 -17.11
CA GLY A 8 8.50 -12.08 -16.64
C GLY A 8 8.43 -12.26 -15.12
N THR A 9 9.52 -12.70 -14.50
CA THR A 9 9.57 -13.02 -13.05
C THR A 9 9.35 -11.79 -12.16
N ASN A 10 9.94 -10.65 -12.54
CA ASN A 10 9.92 -9.44 -11.71
C ASN A 10 8.52 -8.81 -11.64
N THR A 11 7.73 -8.95 -12.72
CA THR A 11 6.37 -8.40 -12.77
C THR A 11 5.42 -9.22 -11.89
N GLU A 12 5.49 -10.55 -11.98
CA GLU A 12 4.69 -11.46 -11.14
C GLU A 12 5.03 -11.31 -9.66
N GLU A 13 6.33 -11.19 -9.34
CA GLU A 13 6.79 -10.93 -7.98
C GLU A 13 6.24 -9.60 -7.45
N THR A 14 6.31 -8.54 -8.25
CA THR A 14 5.79 -7.21 -7.88
C THR A 14 4.28 -7.25 -7.66
N MET A 15 3.52 -7.86 -8.57
CA MET A 15 2.07 -8.00 -8.44
C MET A 15 1.68 -8.79 -7.20
N THR A 16 2.37 -9.91 -6.94
CA THR A 16 2.15 -10.74 -5.75
C THR A 16 2.47 -9.94 -4.47
N GLY A 17 3.55 -9.16 -4.48
CA GLY A 17 3.93 -8.29 -3.37
C GLY A 17 2.92 -7.17 -3.10
N ILE A 18 2.28 -6.62 -4.13
CA ILE A 18 1.21 -5.63 -3.99
C ILE A 18 -0.08 -6.28 -3.49
N ALA A 19 -0.46 -7.43 -4.04
CA ALA A 19 -1.68 -8.17 -3.67
C ALA A 19 -1.69 -8.66 -2.22
N ALA A 20 -0.51 -8.82 -1.61
CA ALA A 20 -0.36 -9.19 -0.21
C ALA A 20 -0.52 -8.02 0.79
N LYS A 21 -0.68 -6.78 0.31
CA LYS A 21 -0.82 -5.58 1.14
C LYS A 21 -2.30 -5.24 1.37
N SER A 22 -2.54 -4.36 2.34
CA SER A 22 -3.86 -3.75 2.57
C SER A 22 -4.37 -3.05 1.30
N PRO A 23 -5.55 -3.44 0.77
CA PRO A 23 -6.15 -2.77 -0.38
C PRO A 23 -6.43 -1.28 -0.10
N LEU A 24 -6.80 -0.96 1.14
CA LEU A 24 -7.00 0.41 1.60
C LEU A 24 -5.68 1.21 1.52
N ALA A 25 -4.59 0.67 2.03
CA ALA A 25 -3.28 1.33 2.02
C ALA A 25 -2.72 1.48 0.59
N VAL A 26 -2.88 0.46 -0.26
CA VAL A 26 -2.44 0.52 -1.67
C VAL A 26 -3.20 1.63 -2.42
N THR A 27 -4.52 1.67 -2.26
CA THR A 27 -5.37 2.67 -2.94
C THR A 27 -5.12 4.06 -2.38
N GLY A 28 -5.05 4.23 -1.05
CA GLY A 28 -4.75 5.51 -0.41
C GLY A 28 -3.38 6.06 -0.81
N THR A 29 -2.35 5.20 -0.88
CA THR A 29 -1.02 5.61 -1.36
C THR A 29 -1.08 6.14 -2.80
N LYS A 30 -1.84 5.46 -3.68
CA LYS A 30 -2.02 5.92 -5.05
C LYS A 30 -2.71 7.28 -5.10
N GLU A 31 -3.78 7.49 -4.33
CA GLU A 31 -4.49 8.78 -4.29
C GLU A 31 -3.60 9.91 -3.79
N VAL A 32 -2.83 9.67 -2.72
CA VAL A 32 -1.82 10.61 -2.21
C VAL A 32 -0.79 10.97 -3.30
N LEU A 33 -0.25 9.98 -4.01
CA LEU A 33 0.74 10.22 -5.06
C LEU A 33 0.15 11.01 -6.24
N LEU A 34 -1.07 10.68 -6.66
CA LEU A 34 -1.73 11.39 -7.75
C LEU A 34 -2.03 12.84 -7.36
N ARG A 35 -2.59 13.06 -6.17
CA ARG A 35 -2.94 14.40 -5.70
C ARG A 35 -1.73 15.29 -5.51
N SER A 36 -0.62 14.72 -5.01
CA SER A 36 0.63 15.45 -4.77
C SER A 36 1.27 16.04 -6.04
N ARG A 37 0.89 15.57 -7.24
CA ARG A 37 1.41 16.11 -8.52
C ARG A 37 0.83 17.48 -8.90
N GLU A 38 -0.28 17.86 -8.28
CA GLU A 38 -1.07 19.03 -8.68
C GLU A 38 -1.04 20.16 -7.63
N ILE A 39 -0.33 19.95 -6.52
CA ILE A 39 -0.33 20.86 -5.36
C ILE A 39 1.10 21.15 -4.90
N THR A 40 1.26 22.17 -4.07
CA THR A 40 2.57 22.47 -3.47
C THR A 40 2.96 21.38 -2.48
N THR A 41 4.25 21.29 -2.16
CA THR A 41 4.76 20.33 -1.15
C THR A 41 4.06 20.50 0.20
N ASP A 42 3.84 21.74 0.64
CA ASP A 42 3.18 22.06 1.91
C ASP A 42 1.74 21.51 1.94
N GLN A 43 0.96 21.79 0.89
CA GLN A 43 -0.39 21.24 0.71
C GLN A 43 -0.40 19.70 0.63
N GLY A 44 0.64 19.11 0.02
CA GLY A 44 0.81 17.66 -0.05
C GLY A 44 1.02 17.03 1.31
N LEU A 45 1.84 17.64 2.16
CA LEU A 45 2.05 17.18 3.54
C LEU A 45 0.77 17.26 4.36
N ASP A 46 0.01 18.34 4.24
CA ASP A 46 -1.30 18.49 4.89
C ASP A 46 -2.31 17.43 4.39
N TYR A 47 -2.33 17.15 3.09
CA TYR A 47 -3.18 16.12 2.51
C TYR A 47 -2.83 14.73 3.05
N ILE A 48 -1.54 14.40 3.13
CA ILE A 48 -1.04 13.14 3.70
C ILE A 48 -1.45 13.02 5.17
N ALA A 49 -1.24 14.06 5.97
CA ALA A 49 -1.58 14.06 7.38
C ALA A 49 -3.09 13.83 7.60
N THR A 50 -3.92 14.49 6.79
CA THR A 50 -5.37 14.33 6.81
C THR A 50 -5.77 12.88 6.45
N TRP A 51 -5.23 12.34 5.36
CA TRP A 51 -5.51 10.97 4.92
C TRP A 51 -5.10 9.94 5.97
N ASN A 52 -3.88 10.05 6.50
CA ASN A 52 -3.38 9.12 7.50
C ASN A 52 -4.23 9.16 8.77
N SER A 53 -4.64 10.36 9.21
CA SER A 53 -5.50 10.53 10.39
C SER A 53 -6.85 9.85 10.22
N ALA A 54 -7.45 9.95 9.01
CA ALA A 54 -8.72 9.29 8.71
C ALA A 54 -8.60 7.75 8.72
N MET A 55 -7.42 7.20 8.39
CA MET A 55 -7.20 5.75 8.31
C MET A 55 -6.75 5.10 9.62
N LEU A 56 -6.50 5.87 10.68
CA LEU A 56 -6.09 5.35 11.99
C LEU A 56 -7.11 4.41 12.64
N LEU A 57 -8.38 4.52 12.28
CA LEU A 57 -9.46 3.67 12.81
C LEU A 57 -9.89 2.57 11.83
N SER A 58 -9.09 2.28 10.80
CA SER A 58 -9.43 1.27 9.80
C SER A 58 -9.26 -0.16 10.30
N ASP A 59 -10.13 -1.05 9.82
CA ASP A 59 -10.02 -2.50 10.08
C ASP A 59 -8.71 -3.09 9.54
N ASP A 60 -8.23 -2.59 8.40
CA ASP A 60 -6.95 -2.99 7.82
C ASP A 60 -5.77 -2.66 8.76
N LEU A 61 -5.79 -1.50 9.43
CA LEU A 61 -4.74 -1.15 10.39
C LEU A 61 -4.82 -2.05 11.63
N ASN A 62 -6.02 -2.26 12.17
CA ASN A 62 -6.23 -3.16 13.31
C ASN A 62 -5.75 -4.58 13.01
N GLU A 63 -6.09 -5.11 11.84
CA GLU A 63 -5.64 -6.43 11.38
C GLU A 63 -4.12 -6.49 11.18
N ALA A 64 -3.52 -5.47 10.56
CA ALA A 64 -2.08 -5.42 10.36
C ALA A 64 -1.32 -5.47 11.70
N ILE A 65 -1.77 -4.69 12.68
CA ILE A 65 -1.19 -4.69 14.04
C ILE A 65 -1.40 -6.04 14.71
N SER A 66 -2.62 -6.56 14.70
CA SER A 66 -2.99 -7.85 15.31
C SER A 66 -2.17 -9.00 14.73
N ALA A 67 -2.10 -9.10 13.39
CA ALA A 67 -1.35 -10.12 12.68
C ALA A 67 0.16 -10.04 12.98
N HIS A 68 0.71 -8.82 13.07
CA HIS A 68 2.11 -8.60 13.42
C HIS A 68 2.43 -9.10 14.83
N VAL A 69 1.60 -8.71 15.82
CA VAL A 69 1.74 -9.19 17.21
C VAL A 69 1.62 -10.72 17.29
N GLN A 70 0.72 -11.30 16.52
CA GLN A 70 0.50 -12.75 16.44
C GLN A 70 1.51 -13.49 15.55
N LYS A 71 2.44 -12.79 14.89
CA LYS A 71 3.44 -13.37 13.96
C LYS A 71 2.82 -14.20 12.82
N ARG A 72 1.65 -13.79 12.35
CA ARG A 72 0.97 -14.40 11.18
C ARG A 72 0.91 -13.40 10.04
N LYS A 73 0.59 -13.91 8.85
CA LYS A 73 0.27 -13.03 7.72
C LYS A 73 -1.08 -12.34 7.98
N PRO A 74 -1.21 -11.04 7.67
CA PRO A 74 -2.48 -10.35 7.77
C PRO A 74 -3.45 -10.85 6.69
N PHE A 75 -4.74 -10.80 6.99
CA PHE A 75 -5.82 -11.08 6.06
C PHE A 75 -6.67 -9.83 5.89
N PHE A 76 -6.50 -9.14 4.77
CA PHE A 76 -7.28 -7.94 4.46
C PHE A 76 -8.55 -8.30 3.70
N ALA A 77 -9.66 -7.64 4.07
CA ALA A 77 -10.90 -7.77 3.32
C ALA A 77 -10.73 -7.18 1.91
N LYS A 78 -11.51 -7.68 0.95
CA LYS A 78 -11.60 -7.03 -0.36
C LYS A 78 -12.44 -5.76 -0.19
N LEU A 79 -12.00 -4.68 -0.83
CA LEU A 79 -12.79 -3.45 -1.01
C LEU A 79 -13.98 -3.70 -1.93
#